data_AF-M5JU00-F1
#
_entry.id   AF-M5JU00-F1
#
_cell.length_a   1.000
_cell.length_b   1.000
_cell.length_c   1.000
_cell.angle_alpha   90.00
_cell.angle_beta   90.00
_cell.angle_gamma   90.00
#
_symmetry.space_group_name_H-M   'P 1'
#
loop_
_entity.id
_entity.type
_entity.pdbx_description
1 polymer ?
#
loop_
_entity_poly.entity_id
_entity_poly.type
_entity_poly.pdbx_seq_one_letter_code
_entity_poly.pdbx_strand_id
1 'polypeptide(L)'
;MVVTDLFAAKDYHLHVDEPFAVMALCPQHRFRLKTAFPERYHTYVRTIADDRSEYMTWLMSASSILSELGRWREGTGDGPAWPLKNVELAPPN
;
A
#
# COMPACT_ATOMS: atom_id res chain seq x y z
N MET A 1 -1.89 -14.97 15.90
CA MET A 1 -1.71 -14.28 14.59
C MET A 1 -0.32 -13.69 14.60
N VAL A 2 0.61 -14.21 13.80
CA VAL A 2 1.93 -13.57 13.61
C VAL A 2 1.66 -12.36 12.73
N VAL A 3 1.75 -11.16 13.30
CA VAL A 3 1.75 -9.93 12.51
C VAL A 3 3.17 -9.78 11.99
N THR A 4 3.38 -10.18 10.74
CA THR A 4 4.67 -9.95 10.07
C THR A 4 4.81 -8.45 9.84
N ASP A 5 5.93 -7.89 10.31
CA ASP A 5 6.27 -6.50 10.02
C ASP A 5 6.56 -6.37 8.52
N LEU A 6 5.66 -5.66 7.82
CA LEU A 6 5.70 -5.48 6.37
C LEU A 6 7.04 -4.90 5.87
N PHE A 7 7.68 -4.06 6.68
CA PHE A 7 8.91 -3.37 6.31
C PHE A 7 10.18 -4.07 6.84
N ALA A 8 10.07 -5.23 7.49
CA ALA A 8 11.23 -5.97 7.98
C ALA A 8 12.06 -6.60 6.85
N ALA A 9 11.43 -6.97 5.73
CA ALA A 9 12.13 -7.54 4.57
C ALA A 9 13.06 -6.51 3.91
N LYS A 10 14.22 -6.96 3.41
CA LYS A 10 15.19 -6.09 2.73
C LYS A 10 14.70 -5.69 1.33
N ASP A 11 13.99 -6.59 0.65
CA ASP A 11 13.39 -6.39 -0.68
C ASP A 11 11.87 -6.14 -0.55
N TYR A 12 11.49 -5.19 0.31
CA TYR A 12 10.09 -4.99 0.71
C TYR A 12 9.18 -4.49 -0.43
N HIS A 13 9.72 -3.86 -1.48
CA HIS A 13 8.91 -3.26 -2.55
C HIS A 13 7.92 -4.24 -3.17
N LEU A 14 8.34 -5.49 -3.45
CA LEU A 14 7.48 -6.51 -4.05
C LEU A 14 6.37 -7.01 -3.10
N HIS A 15 6.54 -6.90 -1.79
CA HIS A 15 5.63 -7.46 -0.79
C HIS A 15 4.73 -6.42 -0.13
N VAL A 16 5.05 -5.13 -0.24
CA VAL A 16 4.29 -4.05 0.41
C VAL A 16 3.18 -3.51 -0.49
N ASP A 17 3.34 -3.60 -1.81
CA ASP A 17 2.35 -3.07 -2.77
C ASP A 17 0.99 -3.74 -2.67
N GLU A 18 0.95 -5.06 -2.55
CA GLU A 18 -0.32 -5.80 -2.47
C GLU A 18 -1.11 -5.45 -1.18
N PRO A 19 -0.53 -5.48 0.04
CA PRO A 19 -1.20 -4.99 1.23
C PRO A 19 -1.69 -3.54 1.12
N PHE A 20 -0.88 -2.63 0.57
CA PHE A 20 -1.30 -1.23 0.42
C PHE A 20 -2.38 -1.05 -0.65
N ALA A 21 -2.36 -1.87 -1.71
CA ALA A 21 -3.43 -1.92 -2.69
C ALA A 21 -4.76 -2.36 -2.03
N VAL A 22 -4.75 -3.40 -1.19
CA VAL A 22 -5.94 -3.78 -0.40
C VAL A 22 -6.40 -2.64 0.49
N MET A 23 -5.50 -1.96 1.20
CA MET A 23 -5.85 -0.83 2.06
C MET A 23 -6.49 0.33 1.27
N ALA A 24 -5.97 0.63 0.08
CA ALA A 24 -6.52 1.65 -0.81
C ALA A 24 -7.91 1.27 -1.36
N LEU A 25 -8.12 0.00 -1.73
CA LEU A 25 -9.41 -0.51 -2.22
C LEU A 25 -10.49 -0.60 -1.13
N CYS A 26 -10.10 -0.44 0.13
CA CYS A 26 -10.96 -0.49 1.31
C CYS A 26 -10.99 0.86 2.07
N PRO A 27 -11.36 1.98 1.43
CA PRO A 27 -11.29 3.31 2.04
C PRO A 27 -12.23 3.49 3.25
N GLN A 28 -13.24 2.63 3.39
CA GLN A 28 -14.16 2.61 4.54
C GLN A 28 -13.51 2.10 5.84
N HIS A 29 -12.35 1.44 5.76
CA HIS A 29 -11.64 0.90 6.92
C HIS A 29 -10.43 1.75 7.28
N ARG A 30 -10.18 1.93 8.58
CA ARG A 30 -8.94 2.53 9.09
C ARG A 30 -7.94 1.43 9.41
N PHE A 31 -6.72 1.57 8.91
CA PHE A 31 -5.62 0.65 9.14
C PHE A 31 -4.57 1.31 10.00
N ARG A 32 -4.09 0.58 11.01
CA ARG A 32 -2.99 1.01 11.87
C ARG A 32 -1.76 0.17 11.56
N LEU A 33 -0.78 0.78 10.91
CA LEU A 33 0.46 0.12 10.53
C LEU A 33 1.44 0.15 11.70
N LYS A 34 1.86 -1.02 12.18
CA LYS A 34 2.90 -1.15 13.20
C LYS A 34 4.15 -1.73 12.55
N THR A 35 5.26 -1.03 12.65
CA THR A 35 6.55 -1.46 12.10
C THR A 35 7.69 -0.98 12.98
N ALA A 36 8.76 -1.77 13.07
CA ALA A 36 10.03 -1.37 13.65
C ALA A 36 10.87 -0.49 12.71
N PHE A 37 10.42 -0.28 11.46
CA PHE A 37 11.13 0.42 10.40
C PHE A 37 10.32 1.60 9.82
N PRO A 38 9.93 2.59 10.64
CA PRO A 38 9.10 3.72 10.21
C PRO A 38 9.72 4.53 9.06
N GLU A 39 11.04 4.63 8.99
CA GLU A 39 11.78 5.29 7.91
C GLU A 39 11.58 4.62 6.55
N ARG A 40 11.45 3.28 6.52
CA ARG A 40 11.14 2.53 5.29
C ARG A 40 9.72 2.79 4.82
N TYR A 41 8.76 2.85 5.75
CA TYR A 41 7.39 3.26 5.43
C TYR A 41 7.35 4.67 4.82
N HIS A 42 8.02 5.65 5.43
CA HIS A 42 8.06 7.00 4.89
C HIS A 42 8.75 7.07 3.53
N THR A 43 9.82 6.29 3.33
CA THR A 43 10.49 6.18 2.03
C THR A 43 9.55 5.62 0.98
N TYR A 44 8.87 4.51 1.28
CA TYR A 44 7.89 3.87 0.40
C TYR A 44 6.77 4.84 -0.03
N VAL A 45 6.13 5.52 0.94
CA VAL A 45 5.07 6.49 0.67
C VAL A 45 5.56 7.63 -0.23
N ARG A 46 6.74 8.18 0.05
CA ARG A 46 7.33 9.25 -0.76
C ARG A 46 7.65 8.75 -2.18
N THR A 47 8.26 7.58 -2.30
CA THR A 47 8.59 6.98 -3.60
C THR A 47 7.35 6.81 -4.47
N ILE A 48 6.25 6.27 -3.95
CA ILE A 48 5.01 6.12 -4.72
C ILE A 48 4.38 7.48 -5.06
N ALA A 49 4.45 8.45 -4.15
CA ALA A 49 3.87 9.78 -4.39
C ALA A 49 4.63 10.55 -5.47
N ASP A 50 5.96 10.41 -5.53
CA ASP A 50 6.83 11.24 -6.36
C ASP A 50 7.25 10.54 -7.67
N ASP A 51 7.28 9.20 -7.72
CA ASP A 51 7.71 8.42 -8.88
C ASP A 51 6.52 7.77 -9.60
N ARG A 52 6.29 8.22 -10.85
CA ARG A 52 5.20 7.71 -11.68
C ARG A 52 5.36 6.23 -12.04
N SER A 53 6.59 5.74 -12.23
CA SER A 53 6.83 4.33 -12.55
C SER A 53 6.46 3.44 -11.37
N GLU A 54 6.88 3.83 -10.16
CA GLU A 54 6.55 3.12 -8.91
C GLU A 54 5.04 3.15 -8.63
N TYR A 55 4.40 4.30 -8.84
CA TYR A 55 2.95 4.41 -8.78
C TYR A 55 2.24 3.44 -9.74
N MET A 56 2.73 3.31 -10.98
CA MET A 56 2.14 2.40 -11.97
C MET A 56 2.38 0.93 -11.59
N THR A 57 3.53 0.59 -11.02
CA THR A 57 3.81 -0.74 -10.45
C THR A 57 2.80 -1.08 -9.36
N TRP A 58 2.60 -0.18 -8.40
CA TRP A 58 1.60 -0.36 -7.35
C TRP A 58 0.17 -0.49 -7.92
N LEU A 59 -0.18 0.30 -8.94
CA LEU A 59 -1.50 0.28 -9.56
C LEU A 59 -1.78 -1.07 -10.26
N MET A 60 -0.75 -1.75 -10.76
CA MET A 60 -0.90 -3.11 -11.28
C MET A 60 -1.34 -4.09 -10.19
N SER A 61 -0.82 -3.98 -8.97
CA SER A 61 -1.27 -4.81 -7.84
C SER A 61 -2.74 -4.56 -7.51
N ALA A 62 -3.17 -3.30 -7.44
CA ALA A 62 -4.58 -2.95 -7.23
C ALA A 62 -5.49 -3.48 -8.35
N SER A 63 -5.03 -3.39 -9.61
CA SER A 63 -5.77 -3.90 -10.78
C SER A 63 -5.86 -5.42 -10.77
N SER A 64 -4.79 -6.12 -10.37
CA SER A 64 -4.77 -7.58 -10.23
C SER A 64 -5.82 -8.04 -9.21
N ILE A 65 -5.84 -7.44 -8.01
CA ILE A 65 -6.82 -7.74 -6.96
C ILE A 65 -8.25 -7.49 -7.46
N LEU A 66 -8.51 -6.36 -8.11
CA LEU A 66 -9.84 -6.06 -8.66
C LEU A 66 -10.25 -7.06 -9.75
N SER A 67 -9.31 -7.48 -10.60
CA SER A 67 -9.56 -8.49 -11.63
C SER A 67 -9.93 -9.85 -11.02
N GLU A 68 -9.21 -10.30 -10.00
CA GLU A 68 -9.50 -11.54 -9.26
C GLU A 68 -10.88 -11.50 -8.59
N LEU A 69 -11.32 -10.31 -8.14
CA LEU A 69 -12.65 -10.09 -7.59
C LEU A 69 -13.75 -9.89 -8.65
N GLY A 70 -13.43 -9.97 -9.96
CA GLY A 70 -14.37 -9.73 -11.05
C GLY A 70 -14.80 -8.27 -11.22
N ARG A 71 -14.09 -7.33 -10.61
CA ARG A 71 -14.38 -5.88 -10.52
C ARG A 71 -13.45 -5.03 -11.39
N TRP A 72 -12.94 -5.59 -12.49
CA TRP A 72 -11.94 -4.97 -13.37
C TRP A 72 -12.27 -3.55 -13.84
N ARG A 73 -13.56 -3.19 -13.98
CA ARG A 73 -13.99 -1.84 -14.39
C ARG A 73 -13.56 -0.75 -13.41
N GLU A 74 -13.43 -1.09 -12.13
CA GLU A 74 -13.04 -0.15 -11.07
C GLU A 74 -11.55 0.22 -11.11
N GLY A 75 -10.72 -0.56 -11.81
CA GLY A 75 -9.28 -0.30 -11.95
C GLY A 75 -8.93 0.72 -13.04
N THR A 76 -9.92 1.30 -13.72
CA THR A 76 -9.71 2.21 -14.87
C THR A 76 -9.65 3.69 -14.50
N GLY A 77 -9.88 4.03 -13.24
CA GLY A 77 -9.87 5.41 -12.74
C GLY A 77 -8.51 5.91 -12.26
N ASP A 78 -8.46 7.19 -11.89
CA ASP A 78 -7.35 7.73 -11.12
C ASP A 78 -7.29 7.00 -9.76
N GLY A 79 -6.10 6.53 -9.39
CA GLY A 79 -5.91 5.88 -8.09
C GLY A 79 -5.92 6.89 -6.93
N PRO A 80 -5.75 6.41 -5.69
CA PRO A 80 -5.83 7.24 -4.51
C PRO A 80 -4.70 8.27 -4.46
N ALA A 81 -4.97 9.39 -3.79
CA ALA A 81 -3.91 10.31 -3.39
C ALA A 81 -3.04 9.67 -2.29
N TRP A 82 -1.74 9.91 -2.39
CA TRP A 82 -0.76 9.46 -1.40
C TRP A 82 -0.31 10.63 -0.51
N PRO A 83 -0.07 10.39 0.81
CA PRO A 83 -0.29 9.14 1.53
C PRO A 83 -1.77 8.76 1.64
N LEU A 84 -2.04 7.45 1.73
CA LEU A 84 -3.39 6.93 1.95
C LEU A 84 -3.98 7.48 3.25
N LYS A 85 -5.09 8.21 3.16
CA LYS A 85 -5.73 8.87 4.31
C LYS A 85 -6.27 7.91 5.38
N ASN A 86 -6.48 6.65 5.01
CA ASN A 86 -7.02 5.61 5.88
C ASN A 86 -5.94 4.72 6.51
N VAL A 87 -4.65 5.00 6.29
CA VAL A 87 -3.52 4.28 6.89
C VAL A 87 -2.78 5.20 7.84
N GLU A 88 -2.68 4.80 9.11
CA GLU A 88 -1.97 5.54 10.16
C GLU A 88 -0.77 4.73 10.65
N LEU A 89 0.41 5.35 10.67
CA LEU A 89 1.60 4.78 11.30
C LEU A 89 1.44 4.82 12.82
N ALA A 90 1.50 3.66 13.48
CA ALA A 90 1.48 3.56 14.92
C ALA A 90 2.76 4.17 15.53
N PRO A 91 2.66 4.83 16.70
CA PRO A 91 3.85 5.28 17.42
C PRO A 91 4.75 4.09 17.78
N PRO A 92 6.07 4.30 17.84
CA PRO A 92 7.00 3.29 18.35
C PRO A 92 6.62 2.93 19.80
N ASN A 93 6.67 1.63 20.10
CA ASN A 93 6.43 1.09 21.44
C ASN A 93 7.64 1.33 22.35
#